data_AF-A0AAX1G166-F1
#
_entry.id   AF-A0AAX1G166-F1
#
_cell.length_a   1.000
_cell.length_b   1.000
_cell.length_c   1.000
_cell.angle_alpha   90.00
_cell.angle_beta   90.00
_cell.angle_gamma   90.00
#
_symmetry.space_group_name_H-M   'P 1'
#
loop_
_entity.id
_entity.type
_entity.pdbx_description
1 polymer ?
#
loop_
_entity_poly.entity_id
_entity_poly.type
_entity_poly.pdbx_seq_one_letter_code
_entity_poly.pdbx_strand_id
1 'polypeptide(L)'
;MVQIPGTLTIKTVTGRYGDFNVATLDCDIGRFAIRDAVLDEYSEGTYQGTFGVKRIFAGSYQTSHRFVIETRAELDGIWLSDYKEESVPRDEPMEEDPLAKERKAQQRLEAQREQAPIAPPTETQDANATLAALFDELWPLPSAIGEVVKLNPEVGREKMGKQLQYLKRRIGDERVWKFEPKAQHWIRIRLDEEAS
;
A
#
# COMPACT_ATOMS: atom_id res chain seq x y z
N MET A 1 -2.90 14.05 -20.47
CA MET A 1 -1.89 13.14 -19.89
C MET A 1 -0.57 13.40 -20.60
N VAL A 2 0.53 13.52 -19.85
CA VAL A 2 1.89 13.67 -20.39
C VAL A 2 2.74 12.52 -19.86
N GLN A 3 3.44 11.81 -20.74
CA GLN A 3 4.34 10.72 -20.34
C GLN A 3 5.75 11.26 -20.13
N ILE A 4 6.32 11.00 -18.96
CA ILE A 4 7.61 11.54 -18.54
C ILE A 4 8.49 10.40 -18.02
N PRO A 5 9.67 10.17 -18.60
CA PRO A 5 10.63 9.24 -18.04
C PRO A 5 11.20 9.80 -16.73
N GLY A 6 11.40 8.93 -15.75
CA GLY A 6 11.91 9.34 -14.46
C GLY A 6 12.18 8.17 -13.52
N THR A 7 12.41 8.52 -12.26
CA THR A 7 12.59 7.58 -11.15
C THR A 7 11.56 7.89 -10.08
N LEU A 8 10.75 6.90 -9.74
CA LEU A 8 9.75 6.96 -8.69
C LEU A 8 10.28 6.26 -7.44
N THR A 9 10.54 7.03 -6.40
CA THR A 9 10.99 6.52 -5.10
C THR A 9 9.78 6.41 -4.18
N ILE A 10 9.38 5.18 -3.85
CA ILE A 10 8.23 4.88 -2.98
C ILE A 10 8.74 4.63 -1.56
N LYS A 11 8.13 5.31 -0.58
CA LYS A 11 8.42 5.20 0.85
C LYS A 11 7.12 4.87 1.60
N THR A 12 7.20 3.96 2.56
CA THR A 12 6.08 3.61 3.43
C THR A 12 6.03 4.58 4.62
N VAL A 13 4.89 5.23 4.83
CA VAL A 13 4.66 6.15 5.95
C VAL A 13 3.54 5.62 6.83
N THR A 14 3.81 5.46 8.11
CA THR A 14 2.79 5.07 9.11
C THR A 14 1.92 6.28 9.48
N GLY A 15 0.64 6.22 9.16
CA GLY A 15 -0.35 7.23 9.50
C GLY A 15 -1.28 6.84 10.65
N ARG A 16 -2.20 7.74 10.99
CA ARG A 16 -3.27 7.51 11.99
C ARG A 16 -4.17 6.33 11.63
N TYR A 17 -4.35 6.07 10.33
CA TYR A 17 -5.27 5.06 9.79
C TYR A 17 -4.55 3.82 9.23
N GLY A 18 -3.25 3.67 9.52
CA GLY A 18 -2.42 2.57 9.00
C GLY A 18 -1.26 3.04 8.14
N ASP A 19 -0.49 2.09 7.65
CA ASP A 19 0.64 2.33 6.75
C ASP A 19 0.14 2.68 5.35
N PHE A 20 0.73 3.71 4.77
CA PHE A 20 0.38 4.20 3.46
C PHE A 20 1.64 4.60 2.70
N ASN A 21 1.64 4.39 1.39
CA ASN A 21 2.79 4.70 0.56
C ASN A 21 2.70 6.13 0.04
N VAL A 22 3.84 6.79 0.03
CA VAL A 22 4.07 8.06 -0.65
C VAL A 22 5.20 7.87 -1.63
N ALA A 23 5.15 8.55 -2.76
CA ALA A 23 6.21 8.48 -3.73
C ALA A 23 6.74 9.86 -4.10
N THR A 24 8.00 9.90 -4.47
CA THR A 24 8.67 11.07 -5.03
C THR A 24 9.08 10.72 -6.45
N LEU A 25 8.51 11.41 -7.44
CA LEU A 25 8.90 11.29 -8.84
C LEU A 25 10.00 12.30 -9.14
N ASP A 26 11.17 11.80 -9.51
CA ASP A 26 12.31 12.56 -9.98
C ASP A 26 12.40 12.45 -11.50
N CYS A 27 12.29 13.58 -12.21
CA CYS A 27 12.33 13.63 -13.66
C CYS A 27 12.95 14.96 -14.13
N ASP A 28 13.23 15.05 -15.43
CA ASP A 28 13.94 16.20 -16.01
C ASP A 28 13.22 17.55 -15.79
N ILE A 29 11.89 17.52 -15.72
CA ILE A 29 11.07 18.71 -15.46
C ILE A 29 10.98 19.08 -13.97
N GLY A 30 11.55 18.27 -13.07
CA GLY A 30 11.60 18.53 -11.63
C GLY A 30 11.21 17.33 -10.77
N ARG A 31 11.03 17.60 -9.47
CA ARG A 31 10.68 16.63 -8.46
C ARG A 31 9.26 16.85 -7.94
N PHE A 32 8.43 15.81 -7.96
CA PHE A 32 7.02 15.87 -7.58
C PHE A 32 6.68 14.87 -6.48
N ALA A 33 5.89 15.31 -5.50
CA ALA A 33 5.32 14.43 -4.49
C ALA A 33 4.03 13.79 -5.01
N ILE A 34 3.93 12.46 -4.90
CA ILE A 34 2.77 11.69 -5.35
C ILE A 34 2.19 10.98 -4.13
N ARG A 35 0.89 11.19 -3.92
CA ARG A 35 0.11 10.59 -2.82
C ARG A 35 -1.14 9.96 -3.41
N ASP A 36 -0.95 8.84 -4.08
CA ASP A 36 -2.01 8.12 -4.80
C ASP A 36 -2.22 6.73 -4.18
N ALA A 37 -3.45 6.21 -4.23
CA ALA A 37 -3.80 4.91 -3.69
C ALA A 37 -3.15 3.77 -4.47
N VAL A 38 -2.87 3.95 -5.78
CA VAL A 38 -2.11 2.97 -6.59
C VAL A 38 -0.74 2.68 -5.98
N LEU A 39 -0.13 3.63 -5.27
CA LEU A 39 1.18 3.45 -4.65
C LEU A 39 1.13 2.46 -3.50
N ASP A 40 -0.01 2.32 -2.84
CA ASP A 40 -0.19 1.44 -1.69
C ASP A 40 -0.05 -0.05 -2.11
N GLU A 41 -0.17 -0.38 -3.41
CA GLU A 41 0.07 -1.72 -3.94
C GLU A 41 1.57 -2.06 -4.04
N TYR A 42 2.41 -1.06 -4.31
CA TYR A 42 3.84 -1.24 -4.51
C TYR A 42 4.57 -1.44 -3.18
N SER A 43 5.73 -2.10 -3.25
CA SER A 43 6.63 -2.20 -2.10
C SER A 43 7.51 -0.95 -2.00
N GLU A 44 8.08 -0.70 -0.82
CA GLU A 44 9.07 0.36 -0.65
C GLU A 44 10.31 0.08 -1.51
N GLY A 45 10.77 1.11 -2.24
CA GLY A 45 11.87 0.95 -3.17
C GLY A 45 11.94 2.03 -4.24
N THR A 46 12.83 1.80 -5.20
CA THR A 46 13.08 2.70 -6.32
C THR A 46 12.62 2.05 -7.62
N TYR A 47 11.80 2.76 -8.37
CA TYR A 47 11.15 2.28 -9.58
C TYR A 47 11.51 3.19 -10.74
N GLN A 48 12.18 2.65 -11.76
CA GLN A 48 12.59 3.42 -12.93
C GLN A 48 11.68 3.11 -14.12
N GLY A 49 11.21 4.15 -14.79
CA GLY A 49 10.27 3.95 -15.90
C GLY A 49 9.73 5.24 -16.47
N THR A 50 8.65 5.10 -17.22
CA THR A 50 7.87 6.21 -17.78
C THR A 50 6.58 6.36 -16.98
N PHE A 51 6.28 7.57 -16.56
CA PHE A 51 5.13 7.89 -15.72
C PHE A 51 4.20 8.83 -16.46
N GLY A 52 2.93 8.46 -16.53
CA GLY A 52 1.87 9.29 -17.10
C GLY A 52 1.37 10.28 -16.08
N VAL A 53 1.77 11.55 -16.18
CA VAL A 53 1.30 12.61 -15.31
C VAL A 53 -0.04 13.15 -15.83
N LYS A 54 -1.07 13.06 -14.99
CA LYS A 54 -2.41 13.59 -15.26
C LYS A 54 -2.44 15.10 -15.13
N ARG A 55 -1.95 15.58 -13.99
CA ARG A 55 -1.85 17.00 -13.63
C ARG A 55 -0.76 17.23 -12.58
N ILE A 56 -0.21 18.43 -12.58
CA ILE A 56 0.70 18.94 -11.56
C ILE A 56 -0.03 20.08 -10.83
N PHE A 57 -0.02 20.09 -9.50
CA PHE A 57 -0.72 21.08 -8.70
C PHE A 57 0.02 21.33 -7.38
N ALA A 58 -0.21 22.50 -6.78
CA ALA A 58 0.30 22.79 -5.44
C ALA A 58 -0.58 22.09 -4.41
N GLY A 59 -0.01 21.14 -3.67
CA GLY A 59 -0.66 20.53 -2.51
C GLY A 59 -0.20 21.23 -1.24
N SER A 60 -1.13 21.58 -0.36
CA SER A 60 -0.79 22.09 0.96
C SER A 60 -1.29 21.18 2.06
N TYR A 61 -0.53 21.07 3.14
CA TYR A 61 -1.01 20.49 4.39
C TYR A 61 -0.51 21.29 5.57
N GLN A 62 -1.34 21.36 6.61
CA GLN A 62 -0.98 21.98 7.87
C GLN A 62 -0.63 20.88 8.86
N THR A 63 0.50 21.01 9.54
CA THR A 63 0.88 20.17 10.66
C THR A 63 1.13 21.05 11.88
N SER A 64 0.29 20.91 12.91
CA SER A 64 0.37 21.69 14.15
C SER A 64 0.56 23.20 13.89
N HIS A 65 1.80 23.70 13.93
CA HIS A 65 2.18 25.10 13.73
C HIS A 65 2.87 25.41 12.39
N ARG A 66 2.96 24.45 11.46
CA ARG A 66 3.62 24.60 10.15
C ARG A 66 2.61 24.45 9.01
N PHE A 67 2.69 25.34 8.03
CA PHE A 67 1.96 25.24 6.75
C PHE A 67 2.97 24.89 5.66
N VAL A 68 2.81 23.73 5.03
CA VAL A 68 3.72 23.22 4.00
C VAL A 68 3.00 23.21 2.67
N ILE A 69 3.59 23.85 1.66
CA ILE A 69 3.17 23.74 0.26
C ILE A 69 4.23 22.89 -0.46
N GLU A 70 3.78 21.85 -1.15
CA GLU A 70 4.62 20.98 -1.95
C GLU A 70 4.05 20.84 -3.36
N THR A 71 4.93 20.71 -4.36
CA THR A 71 4.51 20.45 -5.73
C THR A 71 4.10 18.99 -5.87
N ARG A 72 2.81 18.75 -6.11
CA ARG A 72 2.25 17.40 -6.27
C ARG A 72 1.96 17.06 -7.71
N ALA A 73 2.04 15.78 -8.03
CA ALA A 73 1.58 15.24 -9.28
C ALA A 73 0.56 14.11 -9.03
N GLU A 74 -0.45 14.04 -9.89
CA GLU A 74 -1.34 12.88 -10.00
C GLU A 74 -0.88 12.03 -11.18
N LEU A 75 -0.79 10.72 -10.95
CA LEU A 75 -0.45 9.76 -12.00
C LEU A 75 -1.73 9.22 -12.62
N ASP A 76 -1.66 8.97 -13.93
CA ASP A 76 -2.70 8.31 -14.71
C ASP A 76 -2.22 6.94 -15.22
N GLY A 77 -0.89 6.72 -15.25
CA GLY A 77 -0.31 5.43 -15.57
C GLY A 77 1.16 5.30 -15.16
N ILE A 78 1.60 4.08 -14.90
CA ILE A 78 2.97 3.73 -14.53
C ILE A 78 3.47 2.68 -15.53
N TRP A 79 4.61 2.91 -16.17
CA TRP A 79 5.27 1.94 -17.06
C TRP A 79 6.70 1.70 -16.61
N LEU A 80 6.92 0.62 -15.87
CA LEU A 80 8.22 0.31 -15.28
C LEU A 80 9.16 -0.35 -16.29
N SER A 81 10.37 0.20 -16.41
CA SER A 81 11.48 -0.42 -17.14
C SER A 81 12.27 -1.34 -16.21
N ASP A 82 12.69 -0.80 -15.07
CA ASP A 82 13.49 -1.48 -14.05
C ASP A 82 13.00 -1.10 -12.65
N TYR A 83 13.25 -1.96 -11.65
CA TYR A 83 12.84 -1.67 -10.27
C TYR A 83 13.74 -2.38 -9.27
N LYS A 84 14.01 -1.70 -8.16
CA LYS A 84 14.75 -2.21 -7.02
C LYS A 84 13.89 -2.08 -5.77
N GLU A 85 13.33 -3.19 -5.32
CA GLU A 85 12.63 -3.31 -4.03
C GLU A 85 13.68 -3.42 -2.92
N GLU A 86 14.26 -2.29 -2.54
CA GLU A 86 15.19 -2.19 -1.41
C GLU A 86 14.63 -1.14 -0.45
N SER A 87 14.78 -1.38 0.86
CA SER A 87 14.41 -0.38 1.86
C SER A 87 15.24 0.87 1.61
N VAL A 88 14.61 1.92 1.09
CA VAL A 88 15.30 3.18 0.80
C VAL A 88 15.77 3.75 2.15
N PRO A 89 17.06 4.10 2.30
CA PRO A 89 17.53 4.69 3.54
C PRO A 89 16.67 5.91 3.87
N ARG A 90 16.18 5.95 5.11
CA ARG A 90 15.34 7.02 5.62
C ARG A 90 16.17 8.31 5.63
N ASP A 91 16.07 9.11 4.57
CA ASP A 91 16.64 10.46 4.52
C ASP A 91 16.13 11.25 5.72
N GLU A 92 16.99 11.38 6.72
CA GLU A 92 16.89 12.13 7.96
C GLU A 92 15.61 11.88 8.81
N PRO A 93 15.72 11.82 10.14
CA PRO A 93 14.55 11.73 10.98
C PRO A 93 13.78 13.06 10.85
N MET A 94 12.79 13.10 9.96
CA MET A 94 11.72 14.08 10.07
C MET A 94 11.13 13.88 11.45
N GLU A 95 11.48 14.79 12.37
CA GLU A 95 11.26 14.71 13.82
C GLU A 95 10.03 13.86 14.12
N GLU A 96 10.27 12.59 14.45
CA GLU A 96 9.18 11.69 14.80
C GLU A 96 8.51 12.32 16.02
N ASP A 97 7.25 12.73 15.83
CA ASP A 97 6.42 13.35 16.85
C ASP A 97 6.55 12.52 18.14
N PRO A 98 6.99 13.11 19.28
CA PRO A 98 7.20 12.38 20.54
C PRO A 98 5.99 11.52 20.93
N LEU A 99 4.78 11.96 20.54
CA LEU A 99 3.54 11.27 20.80
C LEU A 99 3.34 10.01 19.94
N ALA A 100 3.97 9.91 18.77
CA ALA A 100 3.96 8.71 17.93
C ALA A 100 4.79 7.57 18.55
N LYS A 101 5.84 7.92 19.30
CA LYS A 101 6.73 6.96 19.98
C LYS A 101 6.04 6.34 21.21
N GLU A 102 5.37 7.16 22.02
CA GLU A 102 4.59 6.67 23.18
C GLU A 102 3.39 5.82 22.75
N ARG A 103 2.74 6.15 21.64
CA ARG A 103 1.62 5.36 21.11
C ARG A 103 2.05 3.99 20.57
N LYS A 104 3.23 3.91 19.91
CA LYS A 104 3.85 2.64 19.51
C LYS A 104 4.26 1.76 20.69
N ALA A 105 4.56 2.35 21.84
CA ALA A 105 4.85 1.60 23.06
C ALA A 105 3.56 1.07 23.71
N GLN A 106 2.49 1.89 23.76
CA GLN A 106 1.18 1.47 24.27
C GLN A 106 0.53 0.38 23.40
N GLN A 107 0.57 0.50 22.08
CA GLN A 107 0.02 -0.54 21.18
C GLN A 107 0.80 -1.86 21.27
N ARG A 108 2.12 -1.82 21.47
CA ARG A 108 2.90 -3.05 21.75
C ARG A 108 2.56 -3.67 23.09
N LEU A 109 2.25 -2.84 24.08
CA LEU A 109 1.86 -3.30 25.40
C LEU A 109 0.44 -3.89 25.40
N GLU A 110 -0.49 -3.31 24.65
CA GLU A 110 -1.86 -3.83 24.45
C GLU A 110 -1.84 -5.16 23.66
N ALA A 111 -1.05 -5.25 22.58
CA ALA A 111 -0.88 -6.47 21.81
C ALA A 111 -0.20 -7.62 22.61
N GLN A 112 0.63 -7.29 23.61
CA GLN A 112 1.16 -8.28 24.55
C GLN A 112 0.16 -8.65 25.65
N ARG A 113 -0.79 -7.76 25.98
CA ARG A 113 -1.82 -8.00 27.00
C ARG A 113 -3.00 -8.84 26.48
N GLU A 114 -3.24 -8.86 25.17
CA GLU A 114 -4.23 -9.71 24.49
C GLU A 114 -3.74 -11.13 24.19
N GLN A 115 -2.56 -11.53 24.66
CA GLN A 115 -2.14 -12.95 24.65
C GLN A 115 -2.85 -13.72 25.78
N ALA A 116 -4.17 -13.88 25.66
CA ALA A 116 -4.92 -14.98 26.27
C ALA A 116 -5.19 -16.05 25.20
N PRO A 117 -5.31 -17.33 25.55
CA PRO A 117 -5.35 -18.41 24.57
C PRO A 117 -6.64 -18.31 23.74
N ILE A 118 -6.51 -18.03 22.45
CA ILE A 118 -7.62 -18.00 21.51
C ILE A 118 -8.02 -19.46 21.25
N ALA A 119 -9.21 -19.83 21.74
CA ALA A 119 -9.92 -21.03 21.29
C ALA A 119 -10.25 -20.89 19.79
N PRO A 120 -10.26 -21.99 19.01
CA PRO A 120 -10.41 -21.91 17.56
C PRO A 120 -11.78 -21.31 17.19
N PRO A 121 -11.85 -20.26 16.36
CA PRO A 121 -13.12 -19.74 15.88
C PRO A 121 -13.65 -20.62 14.75
N THR A 122 -14.86 -21.14 14.95
CA THR A 122 -15.73 -21.65 13.89
C THR A 122 -16.30 -20.44 13.12
N GLU A 123 -15.57 -19.91 12.13
CA GLU A 123 -15.95 -18.68 11.40
C GLU A 123 -15.77 -18.80 9.87
N THR A 124 -16.37 -19.80 9.24
CA THR A 124 -16.24 -20.00 7.78
C THR A 124 -17.32 -19.27 6.96
N GLN A 125 -18.38 -18.71 7.56
CA GLN A 125 -19.50 -18.10 6.84
C GLN A 125 -19.55 -16.56 6.91
N ASP A 126 -19.30 -15.94 8.07
CA ASP A 126 -19.32 -14.47 8.22
C ASP A 126 -18.13 -13.76 7.58
N ALA A 127 -16.96 -14.40 7.55
CA ALA A 127 -15.78 -13.87 6.86
C ALA A 127 -16.02 -13.79 5.34
N ASN A 128 -16.73 -14.77 4.77
CA ASN A 128 -17.04 -14.81 3.35
C ASN A 128 -17.99 -13.68 2.93
N ALA A 129 -19.04 -13.41 3.73
CA ALA A 129 -19.95 -12.30 3.48
C ALA A 129 -19.25 -10.92 3.60
N THR A 130 -18.32 -10.80 4.54
CA THR A 130 -17.52 -9.58 4.73
C THR A 130 -16.56 -9.35 3.56
N LEU A 131 -15.98 -10.42 3.00
CA LEU A 131 -15.09 -10.35 1.83
C LEU A 131 -15.85 -10.09 0.53
N ALA A 132 -17.04 -10.67 0.37
CA ALA A 132 -17.93 -10.36 -0.75
C ALA A 132 -18.29 -8.87 -0.79
N ALA A 133 -18.56 -8.25 0.36
CA ALA A 133 -18.83 -6.80 0.45
C ALA A 133 -17.58 -5.92 0.28
N LEU A 134 -16.37 -6.47 0.47
CA LEU A 134 -15.12 -5.73 0.32
C LEU A 134 -14.60 -5.76 -1.13
N PHE A 135 -14.79 -6.87 -1.81
CA PHE A 135 -14.35 -7.08 -3.19
C PHE A 135 -15.46 -6.87 -4.22
N ASP A 136 -16.73 -6.81 -3.82
CA ASP A 136 -17.90 -6.55 -4.66
C ASP A 136 -17.82 -7.35 -5.98
N GLU A 137 -17.60 -6.69 -7.12
CA GLU A 137 -17.50 -7.32 -8.46
C GLU A 137 -16.26 -8.19 -8.66
N LEU A 138 -15.21 -8.01 -7.85
CA LEU A 138 -13.99 -8.84 -7.86
C LEU A 138 -14.19 -10.14 -7.06
N TRP A 139 -15.37 -10.35 -6.48
CA TRP A 139 -15.74 -11.57 -5.77
C TRP A 139 -16.47 -12.56 -6.70
N PRO A 140 -16.16 -13.87 -6.67
CA PRO A 140 -15.20 -14.55 -5.81
C PRO A 140 -13.75 -14.29 -6.23
N LEU A 141 -12.88 -14.09 -5.24
CA LEU A 141 -11.46 -14.05 -5.50
C LEU A 141 -11.01 -15.39 -6.10
N PRO A 142 -10.08 -15.38 -7.06
CA PRO A 142 -9.62 -16.58 -7.69
C PRO A 142 -9.01 -17.57 -6.68
N SER A 143 -9.45 -18.82 -6.75
CA SER A 143 -9.08 -19.89 -5.82
C SER A 143 -7.87 -20.68 -6.28
N ALA A 144 -7.50 -20.58 -7.57
CA ALA A 144 -6.39 -21.32 -8.14
C ALA A 144 -5.07 -20.55 -8.02
N ILE A 145 -3.98 -21.30 -7.83
CA ILE A 145 -2.63 -20.75 -7.84
C ILE A 145 -2.33 -20.22 -9.26
N GLY A 146 -1.80 -19.00 -9.35
CA GLY A 146 -1.45 -18.34 -10.60
C GLY A 146 -2.53 -17.43 -11.18
N GLU A 147 -3.73 -17.40 -10.59
CA GLU A 147 -4.76 -16.46 -11.02
C GLU A 147 -4.47 -15.02 -10.55
N VAL A 148 -4.92 -14.07 -11.36
CA VAL A 148 -4.53 -12.66 -11.30
C VAL A 148 -5.69 -11.81 -10.80
N VAL A 149 -5.44 -10.95 -9.81
CA VAL A 149 -6.39 -9.94 -9.33
C VAL A 149 -5.83 -8.55 -9.61
N LYS A 150 -6.61 -7.74 -10.30
CA LYS A 150 -6.32 -6.33 -10.53
C LYS A 150 -7.25 -5.49 -9.67
N LEU A 151 -6.69 -4.75 -8.72
CA LEU A 151 -7.47 -3.81 -7.91
C LEU A 151 -7.86 -2.59 -8.75
N ASN A 152 -9.02 -2.01 -8.45
CA ASN A 152 -9.42 -0.75 -9.04
C ASN A 152 -9.06 0.40 -8.09
N PRO A 153 -8.15 1.31 -8.46
CA PRO A 153 -7.77 2.44 -7.61
C PRO A 153 -8.89 3.49 -7.42
N GLU A 154 -9.93 3.47 -8.25
CA GLU A 154 -11.07 4.40 -8.15
C GLU A 154 -11.99 4.11 -6.95
N VAL A 155 -11.84 2.95 -6.31
CA VAL A 155 -12.69 2.49 -5.19
C VAL A 155 -12.41 3.30 -3.90
N GLY A 156 -11.37 4.14 -3.91
CA GLY A 156 -11.01 5.04 -2.83
C GLY A 156 -10.04 4.41 -1.82
N ARG A 157 -9.19 5.25 -1.23
CA ARG A 157 -8.04 4.80 -0.41
C ARG A 157 -8.42 3.94 0.80
N GLU A 158 -9.57 4.18 1.42
CA GLU A 158 -10.01 3.40 2.59
C GLU A 158 -10.42 1.98 2.22
N LYS A 159 -11.21 1.80 1.15
CA LYS A 159 -11.60 0.47 0.65
C LYS A 159 -10.38 -0.27 0.09
N MET A 160 -9.57 0.42 -0.71
CA MET A 160 -8.34 -0.15 -1.28
C MET A 160 -7.34 -0.54 -0.19
N GLY A 161 -7.22 0.25 0.88
CA GLY A 161 -6.38 -0.08 2.04
C GLY A 161 -6.81 -1.38 2.71
N LYS A 162 -8.13 -1.61 2.87
CA LYS A 162 -8.67 -2.88 3.41
C LYS A 162 -8.45 -4.07 2.47
N GLN A 163 -8.65 -3.87 1.17
CA GLN A 163 -8.36 -4.90 0.14
C GLN A 163 -6.88 -5.27 0.15
N LEU A 164 -5.99 -4.28 0.24
CA LEU A 164 -4.56 -4.48 0.35
C LEU A 164 -4.16 -5.15 1.65
N GLN A 165 -4.77 -4.79 2.78
CA GLN A 165 -4.54 -5.46 4.06
C GLN A 165 -4.88 -6.95 3.97
N TYR A 166 -5.95 -7.29 3.25
CA TYR A 166 -6.31 -8.68 2.98
C TYR A 166 -5.30 -9.36 2.05
N LEU A 167 -4.90 -8.75 0.94
CA LEU A 167 -3.95 -9.37 0.00
C LEU A 167 -2.53 -9.48 0.57
N LYS A 168 -2.10 -8.50 1.38
CA LYS A 168 -0.82 -8.52 2.10
C LYS A 168 -0.85 -9.39 3.35
N ARG A 169 -2.00 -10.00 3.69
CA ARG A 169 -2.10 -10.89 4.86
C ARG A 169 -1.12 -12.05 4.71
N ARG A 170 -0.52 -12.41 5.83
CA ARG A 170 0.28 -13.63 5.96
C ARG A 170 -0.58 -14.68 6.63
N ILE A 171 -0.58 -15.88 6.08
CA ILE A 171 -1.20 -17.05 6.71
C ILE A 171 -0.03 -17.90 7.20
N GLY A 172 0.14 -17.98 8.53
CA GLY A 172 1.37 -18.49 9.13
C GLY A 172 2.56 -17.54 8.89
N ASP A 173 3.69 -18.09 8.45
CA ASP A 173 4.94 -17.35 8.19
C ASP A 173 5.09 -16.89 6.72
N GLU A 174 4.15 -17.27 5.85
CA GLU A 174 4.28 -17.11 4.39
C GLU A 174 3.18 -16.20 3.80
N ARG A 175 3.47 -15.60 2.63
CA ARG A 175 2.53 -14.72 1.92
C ARG A 175 1.68 -15.54 0.94
N VAL A 176 0.39 -15.24 0.85
CA VAL A 176 -0.54 -15.94 -0.07
C VAL A 176 -0.62 -15.26 -1.44
N TRP A 177 -0.45 -13.93 -1.45
CA TRP A 177 -0.45 -13.11 -2.66
C TRP A 177 0.87 -12.37 -2.82
N LYS A 178 1.28 -12.24 -4.08
CA LYS A 178 2.45 -11.44 -4.47
C LYS A 178 2.00 -10.39 -5.49
N PHE A 179 2.33 -9.13 -5.22
CA PHE A 179 2.15 -8.08 -6.21
C PHE A 179 3.29 -8.13 -7.22
N GLU A 180 2.96 -8.01 -8.50
CA GLU A 180 3.92 -7.89 -9.58
C GLU A 180 3.94 -6.44 -10.11
N PRO A 181 4.95 -5.63 -9.75
CA PRO A 181 4.98 -4.21 -10.09
C PRO A 181 4.92 -3.91 -11.59
N LYS A 182 5.56 -4.75 -12.41
CA LYS A 182 5.61 -4.58 -13.87
C LYS A 182 4.24 -4.77 -14.54
N ALA A 183 3.46 -5.72 -14.02
CA ALA A 183 2.17 -6.08 -14.58
C ALA A 183 0.98 -5.48 -13.82
N GLN A 184 1.24 -4.84 -12.67
CA GLN A 184 0.27 -4.13 -11.82
C GLN A 184 -0.89 -5.03 -11.40
N HIS A 185 -0.54 -6.25 -11.01
CA HIS A 185 -1.52 -7.22 -10.60
C HIS A 185 -1.01 -8.11 -9.48
N TRP A 186 -1.96 -8.63 -8.72
CA TRP A 186 -1.70 -9.56 -7.63
C TRP A 186 -1.81 -10.98 -8.18
N ILE A 187 -0.75 -11.77 -8.04
CA ILE A 187 -0.77 -13.20 -8.34
C ILE A 187 -0.96 -13.99 -7.04
N ARG A 188 -1.86 -14.96 -7.09
CA ARG A 188 -2.01 -15.93 -6.02
C ARG A 188 -0.88 -16.94 -6.10
N ILE A 189 -0.04 -17.00 -5.06
CA ILE A 189 1.11 -17.92 -5.03
C ILE A 189 0.83 -19.21 -4.25
N ARG A 190 -0.25 -19.29 -3.47
CA ARG A 190 -0.66 -20.53 -2.77
C ARG A 190 -2.18 -20.69 -2.62
N LEU A 191 -2.62 -21.95 -2.54
CA LEU A 191 -3.96 -22.34 -2.10
C LEU A 191 -4.03 -22.27 -0.56
N ASP A 192 -5.18 -21.84 -0.03
CA ASP A 192 -5.47 -21.96 1.41
C ASP A 192 -5.61 -23.46 1.70
N GLU A 193 -4.52 -24.12 2.11
CA GLU A 193 -4.59 -25.49 2.62
C GLU A 193 -5.03 -25.44 4.10
N GLU A 194 -6.20 -24.86 4.35
CA GLU A 194 -6.98 -25.03 5.58
C GLU A 194 -8.40 -25.49 5.18
N ALA A 195 -8.47 -26.71 4.67
CA ALA A 195 -9.71 -27.49 4.62
C ALA A 195 -9.37 -28.98 4.53
N SER A 196 -8.97 -29.58 5.65
CA SER A 196 -9.29 -30.97 5.94
C SER A 196 -9.56 -31.18 7.42
#